data_AF-X6MNQ7-F1
#
_entry.id   AF-X6MNQ7-F1
#
_cell.length_a   1.000
_cell.length_b   1.000
_cell.length_c   1.000
_cell.angle_alpha   90.00
_cell.angle_beta   90.00
_cell.angle_gamma   90.00
#
_symmetry.space_group_name_H-M   'P 1'
#
loop_
_entity.id
_entity.type
_entity.pdbx_description
1 polymer ?
#
loop_
_entity_poly.entity_id
_entity_poly.type
_entity_poly.pdbx_seq_one_letter_code
_entity_poly.pdbx_strand_id
1 'polypeptide(L)'
;MFATSWFYALMCISLGVGICAYVIHKKPNIYWGSALDTRAKYIANESVLDLVDYRYHVKNYQPSFLVLCGNPELRLPLVKFCHTLRRGNGTIVYGDVICGKFQDKLTLLNNRASHYLPKYMKMRAFYERSISPDLKTGAESLMQLAGLGKLRCDVLVLGFKKNWSELRKQKLDMTPEEQTQHTDPADEFSNESYVALLTECLVTYFLKKNHYCY
;
A
#
# COMPACT_ATOMS: atom_id res chain seq x y z
N MET A 1 -13.38 -47.49 7.88
CA MET A 1 -12.09 -48.21 7.97
C MET A 1 -11.72 -48.59 9.39
N PHE A 2 -11.79 -47.69 10.37
CA PHE A 2 -11.49 -48.02 11.78
C PHE A 2 -12.36 -49.12 12.38
N ALA A 3 -13.64 -49.20 12.00
CA ALA A 3 -14.56 -50.25 12.48
C ALA A 3 -14.29 -51.65 11.89
N THR A 4 -13.55 -51.76 10.78
CA THR A 4 -13.25 -53.04 10.13
C THR A 4 -11.89 -53.55 10.58
N SER A 5 -10.86 -52.72 10.49
CA SER A 5 -9.52 -53.06 10.96
C SER A 5 -8.68 -51.80 11.21
N TRP A 6 -8.44 -51.52 12.49
CA TRP A 6 -7.74 -50.30 12.91
C TRP A 6 -6.28 -50.25 12.45
N PHE A 7 -5.58 -51.39 12.38
CA PHE A 7 -4.17 -51.47 11.96
C PHE A 7 -3.98 -51.04 10.49
N TYR A 8 -4.78 -51.59 9.57
CA TYR A 8 -4.73 -51.20 8.16
C TYR A 8 -5.16 -49.75 7.96
N ALA A 9 -6.13 -49.26 8.74
CA ALA A 9 -6.52 -47.85 8.71
C ALA A 9 -5.35 -46.92 9.09
N LEU A 10 -4.60 -47.24 10.16
CA LEU A 10 -3.43 -46.46 10.57
C LEU A 10 -2.32 -46.49 9.50
N MET A 11 -2.06 -47.66 8.89
CA MET A 11 -1.09 -47.79 7.80
C MET A 11 -1.46 -46.91 6.60
N CYS A 12 -2.74 -46.93 6.17
CA CYS A 12 -3.21 -46.09 5.06
C CYS A 12 -3.14 -44.60 5.39
N ILE A 13 -3.50 -44.19 6.62
CA ILE A 13 -3.41 -42.78 7.05
C ILE A 13 -1.95 -42.34 7.08
N SER A 14 -1.04 -43.15 7.64
CA SER A 14 0.39 -42.85 7.67
C SER A 14 0.96 -42.70 6.26
N LEU A 15 0.60 -43.58 5.33
CA LEU A 15 1.01 -43.49 3.94
C LEU A 15 0.47 -42.23 3.27
N GLY A 16 -0.81 -41.90 3.48
CA GLY A 16 -1.44 -40.69 2.96
C GLY A 16 -0.77 -39.41 3.47
N VAL A 17 -0.55 -39.31 4.79
CA VAL A 17 0.17 -38.20 5.42
C VAL A 17 1.60 -38.11 4.88
N GLY A 18 2.30 -39.24 4.71
CA GLY A 18 3.65 -39.28 4.16
C GLY A 18 3.72 -38.71 2.73
N ILE A 19 2.77 -39.07 1.87
CA ILE A 19 2.67 -38.53 0.51
C ILE A 19 2.35 -37.03 0.53
N CYS A 20 1.37 -36.61 1.33
CA CYS A 20 1.01 -35.20 1.46
C CYS A 20 2.19 -34.36 1.99
N ALA A 21 2.89 -34.84 3.01
CA ALA A 21 4.07 -34.19 3.57
C ALA A 21 5.18 -34.09 2.52
N TYR A 22 5.43 -35.15 1.75
CA TYR A 22 6.41 -35.14 0.66
C TYR A 22 6.09 -34.06 -0.39
N VAL A 23 4.83 -33.95 -0.82
CA VAL A 23 4.39 -32.93 -1.79
C VAL A 23 4.56 -31.51 -1.24
N ILE A 24 4.16 -31.28 0.01
CA ILE A 24 4.29 -29.96 0.67
C ILE A 24 5.77 -29.58 0.81
N HIS A 25 6.65 -30.54 1.09
CA HIS A 25 8.07 -30.28 1.28
C HIS A 25 8.80 -30.01 -0.03
N LYS A 26 8.50 -30.79 -1.07
CA LYS A 26 9.19 -30.68 -2.36
C LYS A 26 8.78 -29.42 -3.14
N LYS A 27 7.61 -28.84 -2.84
CA LYS A 27 7.02 -27.67 -3.53
C LYS A 27 7.36 -27.66 -5.02
N PRO A 28 6.96 -28.69 -5.78
CA PRO A 28 7.27 -28.73 -7.21
C PRO A 28 6.75 -27.45 -7.87
N ASN A 29 7.54 -26.86 -8.76
CA ASN A 29 7.11 -25.66 -9.47
C ASN A 29 6.13 -26.10 -10.57
N ILE A 30 4.83 -25.98 -10.29
CA ILE A 30 3.76 -26.53 -11.13
C ILE A 30 3.05 -25.40 -11.88
N TYR A 31 2.86 -25.57 -13.20
CA TYR A 31 2.29 -24.53 -14.07
C TYR A 31 0.75 -24.45 -14.05
N TRP A 32 0.06 -25.42 -13.44
CA TRP A 32 -1.40 -25.49 -13.37
C TRP A 32 -2.01 -24.89 -12.09
N GLY A 33 -1.22 -24.18 -11.31
CA GLY A 33 -1.67 -23.50 -10.08
C GLY A 33 -1.67 -24.41 -8.86
N SER A 34 -1.72 -23.77 -7.68
CA SER A 34 -1.66 -24.41 -6.36
C SER A 34 -3.01 -24.31 -5.67
N ALA A 35 -3.60 -25.45 -5.31
CA ALA A 35 -4.85 -25.49 -4.54
C ALA A 35 -4.73 -24.78 -3.19
N LEU A 36 -3.53 -24.80 -2.58
CA LEU A 36 -3.25 -24.09 -1.33
C LEU A 36 -3.31 -22.57 -1.50
N ASP A 37 -2.79 -22.06 -2.62
CA ASP A 37 -2.79 -20.63 -2.90
C ASP A 37 -4.20 -20.13 -3.19
N THR A 38 -5.00 -20.91 -3.94
CA THR A 38 -6.42 -20.62 -4.16
C THR A 38 -7.20 -20.61 -2.85
N ARG A 39 -6.95 -21.57 -1.96
CA ARG A 39 -7.57 -21.60 -0.64
C ARG A 39 -7.17 -20.40 0.21
N ALA A 40 -5.90 -20.01 0.19
CA ALA A 40 -5.42 -18.83 0.91
C ALA A 40 -6.10 -17.55 0.39
N LYS A 41 -6.25 -17.40 -0.93
CA LYS A 41 -6.99 -16.29 -1.54
C LYS A 41 -8.46 -16.28 -1.12
N TYR A 42 -9.12 -17.44 -1.10
CA TYR A 42 -10.51 -17.56 -0.66
C TYR A 42 -10.68 -17.10 0.79
N ILE A 43 -9.85 -17.63 1.70
CA ILE A 43 -9.87 -17.24 3.13
C ILE A 43 -9.62 -15.74 3.29
N ALA A 44 -8.66 -15.18 2.54
CA ALA A 44 -8.39 -13.74 2.58
C ALA A 44 -9.61 -12.92 2.15
N ASN A 45 -10.28 -13.30 1.05
CA ASN A 45 -11.46 -12.59 0.57
C ASN A 45 -12.64 -12.69 1.54
N GLU A 46 -12.90 -13.88 2.07
CA GLU A 46 -13.92 -14.12 3.10
C GLU A 46 -13.66 -13.27 4.35
N SER A 47 -12.42 -13.27 4.85
CA SER A 47 -12.04 -12.47 6.02
C SER A 47 -12.22 -10.96 5.82
N VAL A 48 -12.04 -10.44 4.60
CA VAL A 48 -12.27 -9.02 4.29
C VAL A 48 -13.76 -8.70 4.24
N LEU A 49 -14.58 -9.61 3.74
CA LEU A 49 -16.04 -9.45 3.70
C LEU A 49 -16.62 -9.49 5.11
N ASP A 50 -16.13 -10.39 5.98
CA ASP A 50 -16.56 -10.50 7.38
C ASP A 50 -16.30 -9.19 8.17
N LEU A 51 -15.29 -8.40 7.79
CA LEU A 51 -15.03 -7.10 8.41
C LEU A 51 -16.13 -6.07 8.14
N VAL A 52 -16.94 -6.23 7.08
CA VAL A 52 -18.00 -5.27 6.74
C VAL A 52 -19.08 -5.23 7.82
N ASP A 53 -19.41 -6.38 8.40
CA ASP A 53 -20.42 -6.52 9.45
C ASP A 53 -19.89 -6.15 10.85
N TYR A 54 -18.59 -5.89 10.98
CA TYR A 54 -17.98 -5.49 12.24
C TYR A 54 -18.50 -4.13 12.72
N ARG A 55 -19.18 -4.13 13.88
CA ARG A 55 -19.67 -2.92 14.54
C ARG A 55 -18.49 -2.12 15.07
N TYR A 56 -18.17 -1.03 14.39
CA TYR A 56 -17.15 -0.09 14.85
C TYR A 56 -17.60 0.60 16.15
N HIS A 57 -16.80 0.48 17.21
CA HIS A 57 -16.95 1.25 18.44
C HIS A 57 -15.80 2.24 18.57
N VAL A 58 -16.12 3.47 19.00
CA VAL A 58 -15.17 4.59 19.12
C VAL A 58 -13.96 4.26 20.01
N LYS A 59 -14.11 3.31 20.95
CA LYS A 59 -13.05 2.85 21.86
C LYS A 59 -12.08 1.85 21.23
N ASN A 60 -12.36 1.35 20.03
CA ASN A 60 -11.55 0.36 19.31
C ASN A 60 -11.10 0.89 17.94
N TYR A 61 -10.76 2.19 17.90
CA TYR A 61 -10.20 2.80 16.70
C TYR A 61 -8.85 2.15 16.34
N GLN A 62 -8.73 1.70 15.09
CA GLN A 62 -7.50 1.17 14.52
C GLN A 62 -7.14 2.00 13.29
N PRO A 63 -6.14 2.90 13.39
CA PRO A 63 -5.81 3.81 12.28
C PRO A 63 -5.18 3.03 11.13
N SER A 64 -5.65 3.29 9.91
CA SER A 64 -5.09 2.74 8.67
C SER A 64 -4.42 3.84 7.86
N PHE A 65 -3.11 3.69 7.65
CA PHE A 65 -2.27 4.75 7.10
C PHE A 65 -2.09 4.60 5.58
N LEU A 66 -2.40 5.66 4.83
CA LEU A 66 -1.94 5.86 3.46
C LEU A 66 -0.70 6.75 3.49
N VAL A 67 0.46 6.21 3.14
CA VAL A 67 1.74 6.93 3.24
C VAL A 67 2.23 7.26 1.83
N LEU A 68 2.19 8.54 1.45
CA LEU A 68 2.76 8.97 0.16
C LEU A 68 4.27 9.13 0.31
N CYS A 69 4.99 8.02 0.11
CA CYS A 69 6.46 7.99 0.22
C CYS A 69 7.16 7.96 -1.14
N GLY A 70 6.44 7.77 -2.25
CA GLY A 70 7.08 7.43 -3.51
C GLY A 70 7.82 6.10 -3.39
N ASN A 71 9.03 6.01 -3.94
CA ASN A 71 9.87 4.84 -3.73
C ASN A 71 10.19 4.64 -2.22
N PRO A 72 9.77 3.52 -1.61
CA PRO A 72 9.94 3.26 -0.19
C PRO A 72 11.42 3.07 0.22
N GLU A 73 12.29 2.71 -0.71
CA GLU A 73 13.74 2.58 -0.46
C GLU A 73 14.41 3.95 -0.27
N LEU A 74 13.97 4.95 -1.04
CA LEU A 74 14.49 6.32 -0.96
C LEU A 74 14.06 7.03 0.33
N ARG A 75 12.84 6.75 0.81
CA ARG A 75 12.26 7.40 2.00
C ARG A 75 12.11 6.46 3.19
N LEU A 76 13.16 5.69 3.46
CA LEU A 76 13.20 4.71 4.56
C LEU A 76 12.86 5.27 5.97
N PRO A 77 13.26 6.50 6.35
CA PRO A 77 12.88 7.06 7.67
C PRO A 77 11.37 7.22 7.85
N LEU A 78 10.66 7.71 6.83
CA LEU A 78 9.21 7.88 6.85
C LEU A 78 8.50 6.53 6.95
N VAL A 79 8.98 5.57 6.15
CA VAL A 79 8.47 4.19 6.11
C VAL A 79 8.65 3.51 7.49
N LYS A 80 9.83 3.60 8.09
CA LYS A 80 10.11 3.04 9.43
C LYS A 80 9.28 3.72 10.53
N PHE A 81 9.08 5.04 10.42
CA PHE A 81 8.23 5.78 11.35
C PHE A 81 6.78 5.27 11.30
N CYS A 82 6.18 5.20 10.11
CA CYS A 82 4.82 4.69 9.92
C CYS A 82 4.69 3.23 10.38
N HIS A 83 5.69 2.41 10.09
CA HIS A 83 5.73 1.03 10.56
C HIS A 83 5.75 0.92 12.09
N THR A 84 6.47 1.83 12.76
CA THR A 84 6.54 1.88 14.24
C THR A 84 5.22 2.34 14.85
N LEU A 85 4.53 3.31 14.22
CA LEU A 85 3.21 3.76 14.64
C LEU A 85 2.16 2.64 14.58
N ARG A 86 2.27 1.73 13.62
CA ARG A 86 1.36 0.60 13.42
C ARG A 86 1.56 -0.56 14.39
N ARG A 87 2.22 -0.38 15.53
CA ARG A 87 2.16 -1.38 16.62
C ARG A 87 0.71 -1.68 17.07
N GLY A 88 -0.29 -0.90 16.64
CA GLY A 88 -1.73 -1.06 16.89
C GLY A 88 -2.59 -1.73 15.80
N ASN A 89 -2.05 -2.65 14.97
CA ASN A 89 -2.82 -3.56 14.10
C ASN A 89 -3.61 -2.97 12.89
N GLY A 90 -3.44 -1.70 12.54
CA GLY A 90 -4.06 -1.12 11.34
C GLY A 90 -3.37 -1.47 10.01
N THR A 91 -4.00 -1.15 8.88
CA THR A 91 -3.44 -1.39 7.54
C THR A 91 -2.50 -0.26 7.14
N ILE A 92 -1.40 -0.55 6.44
CA ILE A 92 -0.55 0.46 5.81
C ILE A 92 -0.52 0.22 4.30
N VAL A 93 -0.78 1.27 3.54
CA VAL A 93 -0.56 1.33 2.10
C VAL A 93 0.50 2.40 1.82
N TYR A 94 1.62 1.99 1.23
CA TYR A 94 2.63 2.91 0.71
C TYR A 94 2.24 3.30 -0.72
N GLY A 95 1.98 4.58 -0.94
CA GLY A 95 1.60 5.15 -2.22
C GLY A 95 2.77 5.80 -2.94
N ASP A 96 2.90 5.52 -4.23
CA ASP A 96 3.84 6.17 -5.14
C ASP A 96 3.10 6.71 -6.36
N VAL A 97 3.20 8.02 -6.56
CA VAL A 97 2.53 8.73 -7.64
C VAL A 97 3.55 9.02 -8.73
N ILE A 98 3.46 8.28 -9.83
CA ILE A 98 4.31 8.48 -10.99
C ILE A 98 3.65 9.54 -11.86
N CYS A 99 4.22 10.73 -11.88
CA CYS A 99 3.69 11.81 -12.69
C CYS A 99 4.10 11.65 -14.16
N GLY A 100 3.14 11.89 -15.05
CA GLY A 100 3.33 11.80 -16.50
C GLY A 100 2.12 11.21 -17.21
N LYS A 101 2.26 11.02 -18.53
CA LYS A 101 1.21 10.41 -19.36
C LYS A 101 1.14 8.91 -19.10
N PHE A 102 -0.08 8.39 -18.99
CA PHE A 102 -0.36 6.99 -18.69
C PHE A 102 0.31 6.02 -19.67
N GLN A 103 0.25 6.32 -20.97
CA GLN A 103 0.79 5.46 -22.03
C GLN A 103 2.31 5.27 -21.92
N ASP A 104 3.04 6.35 -21.60
CA ASP A 104 4.51 6.34 -21.56
C ASP A 104 5.05 5.62 -20.33
N LYS A 105 4.30 5.65 -19.21
CA LYS A 105 4.72 5.09 -17.91
C LYS A 105 4.11 3.71 -17.62
N LEU A 106 3.30 3.16 -18.52
CA LEU A 106 2.63 1.86 -18.34
C LEU A 106 3.63 0.71 -18.10
N THR A 107 4.79 0.76 -18.76
CA THR A 107 5.85 -0.24 -18.61
C THR A 107 6.36 -0.33 -17.16
N LEU A 108 6.36 0.79 -16.44
CA LEU A 108 6.74 0.82 -15.02
C LEU A 108 5.71 0.11 -14.14
N LEU A 109 4.41 0.20 -14.47
CA LEU A 109 3.35 -0.51 -13.75
C LEU A 109 3.34 -2.01 -14.07
N ASN A 110 3.57 -2.40 -15.34
CA ASN A 110 3.38 -3.79 -15.76
C ASN A 110 4.32 -4.79 -15.06
N ASN A 111 5.40 -4.30 -14.43
CA ASN A 111 6.20 -5.11 -13.54
C ASN A 111 5.41 -5.45 -12.26
N ARG A 112 4.79 -6.63 -12.22
CA ARG A 112 4.02 -7.12 -11.07
C ARG A 112 4.84 -7.15 -9.78
N ALA A 113 6.15 -7.38 -9.87
CA ALA A 113 7.03 -7.35 -8.70
C ALA A 113 7.10 -5.96 -8.07
N SER A 114 6.94 -4.91 -8.86
CA SER A 114 6.98 -3.52 -8.44
C SER A 114 5.69 -3.04 -7.76
N HIS A 115 4.66 -3.89 -7.62
CA HIS A 115 3.48 -3.63 -6.78
C HIS A 115 3.63 -4.22 -5.37
N TYR A 116 4.75 -4.92 -5.10
CA TYR A 116 4.99 -5.50 -3.80
C TYR A 116 6.20 -4.86 -3.17
N LEU A 117 6.14 -4.72 -1.86
CA LEU A 117 7.30 -4.29 -1.09
C LEU A 117 8.39 -5.36 -1.18
N PRO A 118 9.67 -4.98 -1.35
CA PRO A 118 10.75 -5.94 -1.39
C PRO A 118 10.77 -6.81 -0.13
N LYS A 119 10.90 -8.14 -0.29
CA LYS A 119 10.87 -9.09 0.84
C LYS A 119 11.91 -8.80 1.92
N TYR A 120 13.05 -8.21 1.55
CA TYR A 120 14.13 -7.88 2.47
C TYR A 120 13.75 -6.78 3.47
N MET A 121 12.76 -5.93 3.14
CA MET A 121 12.30 -4.83 4.00
C MET A 121 11.57 -5.34 5.25
N LYS A 122 11.09 -6.60 5.24
CA LYS A 122 10.41 -7.29 6.35
C LYS A 122 9.22 -6.51 6.95
N MET A 123 8.57 -5.65 6.18
CA MET A 123 7.39 -4.88 6.60
C MET A 123 6.12 -5.44 5.99
N ARG A 124 5.07 -5.52 6.81
CA ARG A 124 3.74 -5.99 6.40
C ARG A 124 2.90 -4.82 5.88
N ALA A 125 3.12 -4.38 4.67
CA ALA A 125 2.37 -3.26 4.09
C ALA A 125 2.11 -3.52 2.60
N PHE A 126 1.07 -2.89 2.08
CA PHE A 126 0.79 -2.88 0.65
C PHE A 126 1.58 -1.75 -0.01
N TYR A 127 1.95 -1.94 -1.28
CA TYR A 127 2.59 -0.92 -2.09
C TYR A 127 1.74 -0.67 -3.33
N GLU A 128 1.29 0.56 -3.52
CA GLU A 128 0.39 0.93 -4.60
C GLU A 128 0.99 2.07 -5.40
N ARG A 129 0.91 1.95 -6.72
CA ARG A 129 1.46 2.95 -7.65
C ARG A 129 0.35 3.48 -8.53
N SER A 130 0.20 4.79 -8.58
CA SER A 130 -0.75 5.46 -9.46
C SER A 130 0.00 6.30 -10.49
N ILE A 131 -0.42 6.25 -11.76
CA ILE A 131 0.04 7.20 -12.76
C ILE A 131 -0.98 8.32 -12.89
N SER A 132 -0.53 9.56 -12.82
CA SER A 132 -1.36 10.75 -12.99
C SER A 132 -0.58 11.86 -13.69
N PRO A 133 -1.24 12.84 -14.32
CA PRO A 133 -0.53 14.01 -14.85
C PRO A 133 0.12 14.81 -13.71
N ASP A 134 -0.60 14.97 -12.60
CA ASP A 134 -0.19 15.77 -11.45
C ASP A 134 -0.14 14.93 -10.18
N LEU A 135 0.73 15.32 -9.24
CA LEU A 135 0.85 14.67 -7.94
C LEU A 135 -0.44 14.78 -7.12
N LYS A 136 -1.10 15.94 -7.18
CA LYS A 136 -2.39 16.18 -6.51
C LYS A 136 -3.45 15.19 -6.96
N THR A 137 -3.69 15.11 -8.27
CA THR A 137 -4.72 14.23 -8.86
C THR A 137 -4.42 12.77 -8.58
N GLY A 138 -3.14 12.37 -8.58
CA GLY A 138 -2.73 11.02 -8.20
C GLY A 138 -2.94 10.72 -6.72
N ALA A 139 -2.58 11.65 -5.84
CA ALA A 139 -2.80 11.54 -4.40
C ALA A 139 -4.30 11.47 -4.05
N GLU A 140 -5.15 12.27 -4.70
CA GLU A 140 -6.60 12.22 -4.56
C GLU A 140 -7.16 10.87 -5.00
N SER A 141 -6.67 10.34 -6.13
CA SER A 141 -7.07 9.02 -6.62
C SER A 141 -6.69 7.92 -5.63
N LEU A 142 -5.46 7.95 -5.10
CA LEU A 142 -5.01 7.01 -4.07
C LEU A 142 -5.82 7.15 -2.79
N MET A 143 -6.14 8.37 -2.35
CA MET A 143 -6.94 8.57 -1.14
C MET A 143 -8.34 7.96 -1.25
N GLN A 144 -8.95 8.02 -2.44
CA GLN A 144 -10.30 7.50 -2.68
C GLN A 144 -10.32 5.99 -2.90
N LEU A 145 -9.25 5.44 -3.48
CA LEU A 145 -9.22 4.06 -3.98
C LEU A 145 -8.38 3.12 -3.12
N ALA A 146 -7.44 3.61 -2.32
CA ALA A 146 -6.52 2.77 -1.55
C ALA A 146 -7.24 1.93 -0.48
N GLY A 147 -7.05 0.62 -0.57
CA GLY A 147 -7.60 -0.37 0.35
C GLY A 147 -8.95 -0.96 -0.09
N LEU A 148 -9.37 -2.02 0.60
CA LEU A 148 -10.54 -2.83 0.22
C LEU A 148 -11.55 -2.90 1.36
N GLY A 149 -12.81 -2.49 1.10
CA GLY A 149 -13.88 -2.53 2.09
C GLY A 149 -13.52 -1.73 3.36
N LYS A 150 -13.52 -2.40 4.52
CA LYS A 150 -13.14 -1.80 5.81
C LYS A 150 -11.63 -1.70 6.04
N LEU A 151 -10.81 -2.23 5.13
CA LEU A 151 -9.34 -2.06 5.14
C LEU A 151 -8.89 -0.79 4.42
N ARG A 152 -9.81 0.13 4.08
CA ARG A 152 -9.46 1.43 3.52
C ARG A 152 -8.65 2.26 4.50
N CYS A 153 -7.73 3.03 3.95
CA CYS A 153 -6.94 4.00 4.71
C CYS A 153 -7.81 5.21 5.08
N ASP A 154 -7.60 5.73 6.29
CA ASP A 154 -8.32 6.87 6.86
C ASP A 154 -7.39 7.99 7.33
N VAL A 155 -6.09 7.69 7.47
CA VAL A 155 -5.06 8.66 7.82
C VAL A 155 -4.07 8.80 6.66
N LEU A 156 -3.98 10.00 6.11
CA LEU A 156 -2.98 10.35 5.11
C LEU A 156 -1.69 10.79 5.81
N VAL A 157 -0.56 10.20 5.40
CA VAL A 157 0.76 10.50 5.94
C VAL A 157 1.65 11.02 4.82
N LEU A 158 2.16 12.24 5.01
CA LEU A 158 3.01 12.92 4.04
C LEU A 158 4.34 13.32 4.68
N GLY A 159 5.40 13.30 3.87
CA GLY A 159 6.64 13.98 4.21
C GLY A 159 6.47 15.50 4.06
N PHE A 160 7.10 16.28 4.94
CA PHE A 160 7.10 17.73 4.83
C PHE A 160 8.20 18.23 3.88
N LYS A 161 7.84 19.11 2.95
CA LYS A 161 8.81 19.77 2.06
C LYS A 161 9.52 20.91 2.79
N LYS A 162 10.83 20.82 2.99
CA LYS A 162 11.62 21.88 3.65
C LYS A 162 11.73 23.16 2.82
N ASN A 163 11.97 23.03 1.52
CA ASN A 163 12.27 24.17 0.63
C ASN A 163 11.00 24.91 0.16
N TRP A 164 9.90 24.81 0.91
CA TRP A 164 8.61 25.40 0.52
C TRP A 164 8.68 26.93 0.44
N SER A 165 9.47 27.57 1.30
CA SER A 165 9.62 29.04 1.33
C SER A 165 10.45 29.58 0.17
N GLU A 166 11.45 28.83 -0.27
CA GLU A 166 12.33 29.18 -1.39
C GLU A 166 11.60 29.00 -2.72
N LEU A 167 10.90 27.87 -2.88
CA LEU A 167 10.01 27.66 -4.03
C LEU A 167 8.90 28.69 -4.09
N ARG A 168 8.35 29.11 -2.95
CA ARG A 168 7.32 30.17 -2.96
C ARG A 168 7.89 31.47 -3.52
N LYS A 169 9.12 31.83 -3.16
CA LYS A 169 9.79 33.02 -3.71
C LYS A 169 10.06 32.86 -5.21
N GLN A 170 10.65 31.74 -5.62
CA GLN A 170 10.87 31.43 -7.04
C GLN A 170 9.56 31.44 -7.85
N LYS A 171 8.47 30.86 -7.33
CA LYS A 171 7.18 30.82 -8.03
C LYS A 171 6.55 32.20 -8.17
N LEU A 172 6.79 33.12 -7.22
CA LEU A 172 6.36 34.51 -7.29
C LEU A 172 7.16 35.33 -8.33
N ASP A 173 8.41 34.94 -8.58
CA ASP A 173 9.31 35.63 -9.52
C ASP A 173 9.21 35.09 -10.96
N MET A 174 8.54 33.96 -11.19
CA MET A 174 8.43 33.28 -12.50
C MET A 174 7.14 33.61 -13.26
N THR A 175 7.25 33.73 -14.59
CA THR A 175 6.11 33.93 -15.51
C THR A 175 5.22 32.66 -15.58
N PRO A 176 3.90 32.75 -15.84
CA PRO A 176 2.98 31.59 -15.77
C PRO A 176 3.37 30.40 -16.67
N GLU A 177 4.09 30.65 -17.76
CA GLU A 177 4.55 29.61 -18.69
C GLU A 177 5.72 28.77 -18.12
N GLU A 178 6.58 29.36 -17.29
CA GLU A 178 7.74 28.69 -16.68
C GLU A 178 7.35 27.81 -15.47
N GLN A 179 6.22 28.11 -14.82
CA GLN A 179 5.71 27.35 -13.66
C GLN A 179 5.35 25.90 -14.02
N THR A 180 4.92 25.66 -15.26
CA THR A 180 4.49 24.33 -15.75
C THR A 180 5.69 23.43 -16.10
N GLN A 181 6.84 24.01 -16.42
CA GLN A 181 8.04 23.27 -16.85
C GLN A 181 9.03 22.98 -15.71
N HIS A 182 9.07 23.82 -14.67
CA HIS A 182 10.09 23.71 -13.61
C HIS A 182 9.67 22.82 -12.43
N THR A 183 8.42 22.37 -12.39
CA THR A 183 7.90 21.57 -11.28
C THR A 183 8.14 20.09 -11.55
N ASP A 184 9.35 19.60 -11.29
CA ASP A 184 9.59 18.16 -11.26
C ASP A 184 8.77 17.55 -10.11
N PRO A 185 7.83 16.64 -10.40
CA PRO A 185 6.90 16.12 -9.39
C PRO A 185 7.60 15.25 -8.33
N ALA A 186 8.78 14.72 -8.65
CA ALA A 186 9.65 14.02 -7.71
C ALA A 186 10.24 14.97 -6.64
N ASP A 187 10.41 16.25 -6.97
CA ASP A 187 11.00 17.28 -6.10
C ASP A 187 9.97 17.92 -5.17
N GLU A 188 8.67 17.61 -5.32
CA GLU A 188 7.62 18.17 -4.49
C GLU A 188 7.69 17.68 -3.02
N PHE A 189 8.29 16.50 -2.80
CA PHE A 189 8.51 15.93 -1.46
C PHE A 189 10.01 15.77 -1.14
N SER A 190 10.77 16.86 -1.19
CA SER A 190 12.20 16.86 -0.86
C SER A 190 12.52 16.22 0.52
N ASN A 191 13.63 15.49 0.56
CA ASN A 191 14.13 14.67 1.64
C ASN A 191 14.37 15.48 2.92
N GLU A 192 13.53 15.33 3.94
CA GLU A 192 13.88 15.12 5.35
C GLU A 192 12.63 15.15 6.27
N SER A 193 12.71 14.44 7.38
CA SER A 193 11.59 13.82 8.09
C SER A 193 10.80 14.75 9.03
N TYR A 194 9.80 15.46 8.51
CA TYR A 194 8.62 15.79 9.32
C TYR A 194 7.40 15.10 8.74
N VAL A 195 6.54 14.61 9.63
CA VAL A 195 5.38 13.79 9.27
C VAL A 195 4.13 14.59 9.49
N ALA A 196 3.43 14.92 8.41
CA ALA A 196 2.08 15.46 8.50
C ALA A 196 1.09 14.30 8.51
N LEU A 197 0.37 14.14 9.62
CA LEU A 197 -0.80 13.26 9.71
C LEU A 197 -2.03 14.10 9.41
N LEU A 198 -2.63 13.88 8.24
CA LEU A 198 -3.89 14.52 7.87
C LEU A 198 -5.01 13.49 7.97
N THR A 199 -5.94 13.73 8.88
CA THR A 199 -7.21 12.99 8.98
C THR A 199 -8.21 13.57 7.97
N GLU A 200 -9.21 12.78 7.54
CA GLU A 200 -10.16 13.16 6.47
C GLU A 200 -10.72 14.60 6.55
N CYS A 201 -11.07 15.10 7.75
CA CYS A 201 -11.55 16.48 7.95
C CYS A 201 -10.49 17.56 7.64
N LEU A 202 -9.22 17.28 7.93
CA LEU A 202 -8.11 18.20 7.65
C LEU A 202 -7.64 18.08 6.19
N VAL A 203 -7.76 16.90 5.56
CA VAL A 203 -7.39 16.73 4.14
C VAL A 203 -8.29 17.55 3.23
N THR A 204 -9.62 17.50 3.44
CA THR A 204 -10.55 18.34 2.66
C THR A 204 -10.28 19.82 2.86
N TYR A 205 -9.96 20.24 4.09
CA TYR A 205 -9.60 21.62 4.39
C TYR A 205 -8.28 22.04 3.71
N PHE A 206 -7.26 21.17 3.73
CA PHE A 206 -5.96 21.43 3.13
C PHE A 206 -6.02 21.49 1.60
N LEU A 207 -6.73 20.55 0.96
CA LEU A 207 -6.95 20.54 -0.49
C LEU A 207 -7.82 21.71 -0.94
N LYS A 208 -8.85 22.08 -0.17
CA LYS A 208 -9.71 23.24 -0.47
C LYS A 208 -8.98 24.57 -0.32
N LYS A 209 -8.01 24.69 0.59
CA LYS A 209 -7.20 25.91 0.74
C LYS A 209 -6.20 26.08 -0.41
N ASN A 210 -5.73 24.98 -1.01
CA ASN A 210 -4.88 25.00 -2.20
C ASN A 210 -5.64 25.35 -3.51
N HIS A 211 -6.96 25.57 -3.48
CA HIS A 211 -7.69 26.18 -4.62
C HIS A 211 -7.44 27.70 -4.78
N TYR A 212 -6.70 28.33 -3.87
CA TYR A 212 -6.36 29.75 -3.93
C TYR A 212 -4.89 30.04 -4.28
N CYS A 213 -4.11 29.03 -4.65
CA CYS A 213 -2.78 29.25 -5.20
C CYS A 213 -2.77 28.82 -6.66
N TYR A 214 -3.28 29.71 -7.51
CA TYR A 214 -2.86 29.82 -8.91
C TYR A 214 -1.31 29.92 -8.94
#